data_AF-V8CWV1-F1
#
_entry.id   AF-V8CWV1-F1
#
_cell.length_a   1.000
_cell.length_b   1.000
_cell.length_c   1.000
_cell.angle_alpha   90.00
_cell.angle_beta   90.00
_cell.angle_gamma   90.00
#
_symmetry.space_group_name_H-M   'P 1'
#
loop_
_entity.id
_entity.type
_entity.pdbx_description
1 polymer ?
#
loop_
_entity_poly.entity_id
_entity_poly.type
_entity_poly.pdbx_seq_one_letter_code
_entity_poly.pdbx_strand_id
1 'polypeptide(L)'
;MSALSDLLNRRRGDRSVREIGRAATNYGVGESTVIPYFSGKHGTRPPEKVLAALAAVLDIRIEELREAAGKPVGEREPYRPPEEANLLDQRQRRAVDELIRSIVASRGATDAEDLQTPAPAPRTPGEANEDQEARRKGLTLIPGDQGEDLAEDEDPPFPEDWEERGAAYRPKIDDAGYTEQPPD
;
A
#
# COMPACT_ATOMS: atom_id res chain seq x y z
N MET A 1 0.42 15.37 -15.02
CA MET A 1 0.41 15.33 -13.54
C MET A 1 -1.00 14.98 -13.09
N SER A 2 -1.18 14.35 -11.92
CA SER A 2 -2.51 14.07 -11.38
C SER A 2 -3.08 15.32 -10.69
N ALA A 3 -4.41 15.45 -10.68
CA ALA A 3 -5.09 16.56 -9.98
C ALA A 3 -4.69 16.64 -8.50
N LEU A 4 -4.50 15.48 -7.84
CA LEU A 4 -3.97 15.39 -6.49
C LEU A 4 -2.57 15.99 -6.36
N SER A 5 -1.65 15.65 -7.28
CA SER A 5 -0.28 16.20 -7.25
C SER A 5 -0.29 17.72 -7.44
N ASP A 6 -1.13 18.22 -8.35
CA ASP A 6 -1.22 19.66 -8.61
C ASP A 6 -1.78 20.39 -7.40
N LEU A 7 -2.80 19.84 -6.73
CA LEU A 7 -3.34 20.39 -5.48
C LEU A 7 -2.28 20.44 -4.38
N LEU A 8 -1.54 19.35 -4.17
CA LEU A 8 -0.48 19.27 -3.16
C LEU A 8 0.66 20.25 -3.46
N ASN A 9 1.08 20.38 -4.72
CA ASN A 9 2.12 21.32 -5.12
C ASN A 9 1.70 22.78 -4.99
N ARG A 10 0.41 23.09 -5.19
CA ARG A 10 -0.13 24.44 -4.91
C ARG A 10 -0.18 24.75 -3.42
N ARG A 11 -0.57 23.78 -2.60
CA ARG A 11 -0.80 23.97 -1.16
C ARG A 11 0.47 23.95 -0.31
N ARG A 12 1.54 23.31 -0.77
CA ARG A 12 2.83 23.32 -0.03
C ARG A 12 3.47 24.70 0.10
N GLY A 13 3.19 25.63 -0.83
CA GLY A 13 3.89 26.91 -0.91
C GLY A 13 5.41 26.70 -1.01
N ASP A 14 6.15 27.37 -0.13
CA ASP A 14 7.63 27.33 -0.09
C ASP A 14 8.19 26.12 0.67
N ARG A 15 7.32 25.34 1.33
CA ARG A 15 7.75 24.17 2.11
C ARG A 15 8.31 23.08 1.19
N SER A 16 9.43 22.50 1.60
CA SER A 16 10.03 21.42 0.83
C SER A 16 9.22 20.13 0.96
N VAL A 17 9.21 19.29 -0.09
CA VAL A 17 8.53 17.99 -0.05
C VAL A 17 9.05 17.11 1.08
N ARG A 18 10.36 17.16 1.36
CA ARG A 18 10.98 16.43 2.47
C ARG A 18 10.49 16.91 3.83
N GLU A 19 10.35 18.22 4.00
CA GLU A 19 9.80 18.79 5.23
C GLU A 19 8.36 18.33 5.47
N ILE A 20 7.53 18.32 4.42
CA ILE A 20 6.16 17.81 4.49
C ILE A 20 6.14 16.31 4.81
N GLY A 21 7.01 15.53 4.16
CA GLY A 21 7.14 14.10 4.42
C GLY A 21 7.59 13.80 5.84
N ARG A 22 8.52 14.60 6.40
CA ARG A 22 8.89 14.51 7.82
C ARG A 22 7.74 14.90 8.75
N ALA A 23 6.97 15.93 8.43
CA ALA A 23 5.81 16.30 9.24
C ALA A 23 4.71 15.22 9.22
N ALA A 24 4.58 14.47 8.12
CA ALA A 24 3.61 13.38 8.00
C ALA A 24 3.90 12.17 8.90
N THR A 25 5.15 12.01 9.38
CA THR A 25 5.49 10.91 10.31
C THR A 25 4.78 11.05 11.65
N ASN A 26 4.47 12.28 12.08
CA ASN A 26 3.65 12.57 13.26
C ASN A 26 2.22 12.01 13.12
N TYR A 27 1.78 11.73 11.90
CA TYR A 27 0.48 11.12 11.58
C TYR A 27 0.61 9.64 11.16
N GLY A 28 1.77 9.02 11.43
CA GLY A 28 2.02 7.61 11.18
C GLY A 28 2.21 7.25 9.70
N VAL A 29 2.61 8.21 8.86
CA VAL A 29 2.94 8.01 7.43
C VAL A 29 4.40 8.38 7.18
N GLY A 30 5.18 7.46 6.60
CA GLY A 30 6.60 7.67 6.35
C GLY A 30 6.88 8.69 5.25
N GLU A 31 8.01 9.38 5.33
CA GLU A 31 8.45 10.37 4.34
C GLU A 31 8.53 9.77 2.92
N SER A 32 9.08 8.56 2.78
CA SER A 32 9.19 7.85 1.50
C SER A 32 7.83 7.53 0.86
N THR A 33 6.78 7.39 1.67
CA THR A 33 5.41 7.20 1.19
C THR A 33 4.83 8.50 0.63
N VAL A 34 5.20 9.65 1.20
CA VAL A 34 4.65 10.96 0.84
C VAL A 34 5.30 11.54 -0.42
N ILE A 35 6.62 11.41 -0.58
CA ILE A 35 7.37 12.03 -1.69
C ILE A 35 6.76 11.73 -3.08
N PRO A 36 6.36 10.47 -3.42
CA PRO A 36 5.77 10.16 -4.71
C PRO A 36 4.50 10.96 -5.03
N TYR A 37 3.76 11.43 -4.01
CA TYR A 37 2.51 12.16 -4.20
C TYR A 37 2.69 13.53 -4.83
N PHE A 38 3.84 14.17 -4.63
CA PHE A 38 4.15 15.46 -5.25
C PHE A 38 4.59 15.35 -6.70
N SER A 39 4.84 14.12 -7.17
CA SER A 39 5.35 13.85 -8.53
C SER A 39 4.33 13.08 -9.41
N GLY A 40 3.15 12.77 -8.88
CA GLY A 40 2.13 11.96 -9.55
C GLY A 40 2.45 10.46 -9.60
N LYS A 41 3.44 10.00 -8.84
CA LYS A 41 3.87 8.60 -8.80
C LYS A 41 3.20 7.80 -7.67
N HIS A 42 2.06 8.27 -7.16
CA HIS A 42 1.37 7.72 -5.99
C HIS A 42 0.42 6.53 -6.30
N GLY A 43 0.40 6.03 -7.54
CA GLY A 43 -0.57 5.03 -7.99
C GLY A 43 -1.97 5.60 -8.21
N THR A 44 -2.91 4.76 -8.63
CA THR A 44 -4.27 5.17 -9.00
C THR A 44 -5.18 5.41 -7.80
N ARG A 45 -4.97 4.70 -6.68
CA ARG A 45 -5.86 4.74 -5.52
C ARG A 45 -5.10 4.98 -4.22
N PRO A 46 -4.91 6.25 -3.82
CA PRO A 46 -4.30 6.59 -2.53
C PRO A 46 -5.01 5.93 -1.34
N PRO A 47 -4.30 5.40 -0.34
CA PRO A 47 -4.91 4.96 0.89
C PRO A 47 -5.37 6.16 1.73
N GLU A 48 -6.51 6.01 2.41
CA GLU A 48 -7.15 7.08 3.17
C GLU A 48 -6.23 7.69 4.24
N LYS A 49 -5.43 6.83 4.90
CA LYS A 49 -4.44 7.24 5.91
C LYS A 49 -3.44 8.28 5.37
N VAL A 50 -2.99 8.13 4.12
CA VAL A 50 -2.02 9.05 3.51
C VAL A 50 -2.69 10.37 3.17
N LEU A 51 -3.93 10.34 2.66
CA LEU A 51 -4.71 11.56 2.41
C LEU A 51 -4.98 12.32 3.72
N ALA A 52 -5.34 11.61 4.80
CA ALA A 52 -5.55 12.21 6.12
C ALA A 52 -4.29 12.87 6.69
N ALA A 53 -3.13 12.22 6.56
CA ALA A 53 -1.86 12.80 6.98
C ALA A 53 -1.50 14.05 6.16
N LEU A 54 -1.69 14.02 4.84
CA LEU A 54 -1.45 15.18 3.97
C LEU A 54 -2.41 16.33 4.26
N ALA A 55 -3.69 16.04 4.52
CA ALA A 55 -4.69 17.03 4.93
C ALA A 55 -4.24 17.75 6.21
N ALA A 56 -3.84 16.99 7.23
CA ALA A 56 -3.42 17.56 8.50
C ALA A 56 -2.10 18.36 8.40
N VAL A 57 -1.14 17.92 7.60
CA VAL A 57 0.16 18.60 7.45
C VAL A 57 0.07 19.87 6.62
N LEU A 58 -0.81 19.91 5.63
CA LEU A 58 -0.93 21.01 4.67
C LEU A 58 -2.14 21.92 4.95
N ASP A 59 -2.89 21.65 6.03
CA ASP A 59 -4.12 22.33 6.38
C ASP A 59 -5.12 22.37 5.20
N ILE A 60 -5.28 21.21 4.56
CA ILE A 60 -6.22 21.00 3.44
C ILE A 60 -7.40 20.19 3.97
N ARG A 61 -8.61 20.60 3.60
CA ARG A 61 -9.81 19.81 3.86
C ARG A 61 -9.71 18.44 3.18
N ILE A 62 -9.97 17.36 3.91
CA ILE A 62 -9.81 15.98 3.41
C ILE A 62 -10.67 15.71 2.17
N GLU A 63 -11.82 16.39 2.08
CA GLU A 63 -12.75 16.37 0.96
C GLU A 63 -12.08 16.80 -0.36
N GLU A 64 -11.27 17.87 -0.31
CA GLU A 64 -10.55 18.38 -1.50
C GLU A 64 -9.52 17.36 -1.97
N LEU A 65 -8.86 16.66 -1.05
CA LEU A 65 -7.90 15.61 -1.38
C LEU A 65 -8.59 14.36 -1.93
N ARG A 66 -9.75 13.98 -1.39
CA ARG A 66 -10.54 12.85 -1.91
C ARG A 66 -11.04 13.15 -3.31
N GLU A 67 -11.61 14.33 -3.54
CA GLU A 67 -12.07 14.78 -4.85
C GLU A 67 -10.92 14.78 -5.88
N ALA A 68 -9.77 15.39 -5.52
CA ALA A 68 -8.59 15.40 -6.38
C ALA A 68 -7.98 14.01 -6.62
N ALA A 69 -8.26 13.04 -5.73
CA ALA A 69 -7.88 11.64 -5.85
C ALA A 69 -8.96 10.78 -6.55
N GLY A 70 -10.07 11.37 -7.02
CA GLY A 70 -11.18 10.65 -7.64
C GLY A 70 -11.95 9.73 -6.68
N LYS A 71 -11.91 10.01 -5.37
CA LYS A 71 -12.64 9.26 -4.35
C LYS A 71 -13.98 9.92 -4.02
N PRO A 72 -14.95 9.15 -3.51
CA PRO A 72 -16.13 9.72 -2.88
C PRO A 72 -15.73 10.72 -1.80
N VAL A 73 -16.25 11.94 -1.91
CA VAL A 73 -15.92 13.05 -0.99
C VAL A 73 -16.33 12.70 0.44
N GLY A 74 -17.47 12.02 0.58
CA GLY A 74 -18.12 11.74 1.86
C GLY A 74 -18.90 12.94 2.39
N GLU A 75 -19.59 12.74 3.50
CA GLU A 75 -20.25 13.83 4.23
C GLU A 75 -19.24 14.56 5.10
N ARG A 76 -19.46 15.88 5.27
CA ARG A 76 -18.59 16.74 6.09
C ARG A 76 -18.76 16.48 7.58
N GLU A 77 -19.98 16.13 7.98
CA GLU A 77 -20.29 15.84 9.37
C GLU A 77 -19.84 14.41 9.70
N PRO A 78 -19.09 14.21 10.80
CA PRO A 78 -18.75 12.88 11.25
C PRO A 78 -20.02 12.07 11.49
N TYR A 79 -20.04 10.83 11.00
CA TYR A 79 -21.14 9.92 11.28
C TYR A 79 -21.29 9.74 12.80
N ARG A 80 -22.43 10.18 13.34
CA ARG A 80 -22.80 9.96 14.72
C ARG A 80 -23.85 8.85 14.76
N PRO A 81 -23.54 7.69 15.33
CA PRO A 81 -24.54 6.65 15.48
C PRO A 81 -25.67 7.15 16.41
N PRO A 82 -26.91 6.66 16.20
CA PRO A 82 -28.04 7.06 17.03
C PRO A 82 -27.87 6.56 18.47
N GLU A 83 -28.60 7.16 19.42
CA GLU A 83 -28.42 6.88 20.85
C GLU A 83 -28.65 5.41 21.20
N GLU A 84 -29.56 4.73 20.49
CA GLU A 84 -29.85 3.31 20.67
C GLU A 84 -28.64 2.42 20.36
N ALA A 85 -27.68 2.88 19.54
CA ALA A 85 -26.43 2.17 19.30
C ALA A 85 -25.58 2.05 20.58
N ASN A 86 -25.86 2.84 21.62
CA ASN A 86 -25.19 2.71 22.90
C ASN A 86 -25.52 1.43 23.66
N LEU A 87 -26.66 0.80 23.34
CA LEU A 87 -27.07 -0.48 23.91
C LEU A 87 -26.28 -1.67 23.33
N LEU A 88 -25.53 -1.45 22.24
CA LEU A 88 -24.76 -2.51 21.60
C LEU A 88 -23.55 -2.91 22.45
N ASP A 89 -23.38 -4.22 22.62
CA ASP A 89 -22.16 -4.78 23.21
C ASP A 89 -20.96 -4.64 22.26
N GLN A 90 -19.76 -4.96 22.76
CA GLN A 90 -18.52 -4.82 21.99
C GLN A 90 -18.50 -5.68 20.72
N ARG A 91 -19.09 -6.89 20.75
CA ARG A 91 -19.12 -7.80 19.62
C ARG A 91 -20.06 -7.29 18.53
N GLN A 92 -21.21 -6.77 18.94
CA GLN A 92 -22.19 -6.15 18.04
C GLN A 92 -21.64 -4.89 17.38
N ARG A 93 -21.00 -4.00 18.15
CA ARG A 93 -20.32 -2.81 17.60
C ARG A 93 -19.28 -3.19 16.55
N ARG A 94 -18.44 -4.18 16.85
CA ARG A 94 -17.47 -4.69 15.88
C ARG A 94 -18.14 -5.21 14.62
N ALA A 95 -19.24 -5.95 14.74
CA ALA A 95 -19.98 -6.45 13.58
C ALA A 95 -20.52 -5.32 12.70
N VAL A 96 -21.05 -4.25 13.30
CA VAL A 96 -21.48 -3.04 12.58
C VAL A 96 -20.30 -2.37 11.88
N ASP A 97 -19.15 -2.22 12.54
CA ASP A 97 -17.96 -1.62 11.95
C ASP A 97 -17.43 -2.43 10.76
N GLU A 98 -17.44 -3.76 10.85
CA GLU A 98 -17.06 -4.63 9.73
C GLU A 98 -18.07 -4.52 8.56
N LEU A 99 -19.37 -4.42 8.85
CA LEU A 99 -20.39 -4.19 7.82
C LEU A 99 -20.17 -2.86 7.10
N ILE A 100 -19.94 -1.77 7.84
CA ILE A 100 -19.63 -0.45 7.27
C ILE A 100 -18.39 -0.55 6.38
N ARG A 101 -17.30 -1.18 6.88
CA ARG A 101 -16.07 -1.37 6.10
C ARG A 101 -16.30 -2.17 4.82
N SER A 102 -17.13 -3.23 4.87
CA SER A 102 -17.53 -4.02 3.70
C SER A 102 -18.26 -3.17 2.66
N ILE A 103 -19.23 -2.36 3.06
CA ILE A 103 -20.01 -1.48 2.16
C ILE A 103 -19.10 -0.43 1.51
N VAL A 104 -18.15 0.14 2.25
CA VAL A 104 -17.21 1.14 1.71
C VAL A 104 -16.20 0.50 0.76
N ALA A 105 -15.72 -0.70 1.07
CA ALA A 105 -14.76 -1.42 0.23
C ALA A 105 -15.38 -1.78 -1.14
N SER A 106 -16.62 -2.26 -1.16
CA SER A 106 -17.31 -2.66 -2.39
C SER A 106 -17.58 -1.47 -3.32
N ARG A 107 -17.94 -0.30 -2.79
CA ARG A 107 -18.16 0.92 -3.59
C ARG A 107 -16.95 1.36 -4.40
N GLY A 108 -15.73 1.14 -3.89
CA GLY A 108 -14.54 1.45 -4.67
C GLY A 108 -13.97 0.26 -5.44
N ALA A 109 -14.57 -0.93 -5.35
CA ALA A 109 -14.28 -2.06 -6.23
C ALA A 109 -15.10 -1.97 -7.52
N THR A 110 -16.35 -1.50 -7.45
CA THR A 110 -17.21 -1.32 -8.64
C THR A 110 -16.65 -0.29 -9.63
N ASP A 111 -15.93 0.74 -9.17
CA ASP A 111 -15.24 1.69 -10.05
C ASP A 111 -13.96 1.10 -10.68
N ALA A 112 -13.49 -0.06 -10.20
CA ALA A 112 -12.28 -0.72 -10.67
C ALA A 112 -12.56 -1.87 -11.68
N GLU A 113 -13.79 -2.38 -11.75
CA GLU A 113 -14.12 -3.52 -12.61
C GLU A 113 -14.45 -3.16 -14.06
N ASP A 114 -14.60 -1.87 -14.40
CA ASP A 114 -14.86 -1.43 -15.79
C ASP A 114 -13.60 -1.41 -16.68
N LEU A 115 -12.45 -1.89 -16.18
CA LEU A 115 -11.22 -2.05 -16.95
C LEU A 115 -10.63 -3.47 -16.91
N GLN A 116 -11.37 -4.45 -16.41
CA GLN A 116 -10.98 -5.85 -16.53
C GLN A 116 -11.45 -6.40 -17.88
N THR A 117 -10.79 -6.00 -18.97
CA THR A 117 -10.78 -6.83 -20.18
C THR A 117 -10.30 -8.22 -19.74
N PRO A 118 -11.09 -9.30 -19.89
CA PRO A 118 -10.59 -10.63 -19.60
C PRO A 118 -9.39 -10.88 -20.51
N ALA A 119 -8.23 -11.11 -19.90
CA ALA A 119 -7.06 -11.57 -20.63
C ALA A 119 -7.46 -12.83 -21.43
N PRO A 120 -7.18 -12.89 -22.75
CA PRO A 120 -7.44 -14.11 -23.49
C PRO A 120 -6.61 -15.24 -22.87
N ALA A 121 -7.27 -16.37 -22.62
CA ALA A 121 -6.67 -17.55 -22.02
C ALA A 121 -5.34 -17.92 -22.69
N PRO A 122 -4.37 -18.48 -21.94
CA PRO A 122 -3.13 -18.99 -22.54
C PRO A 122 -3.48 -20.08 -23.55
N ARG A 123 -3.19 -19.83 -24.82
CA ARG A 123 -3.24 -20.85 -25.87
C ARG A 123 -2.18 -21.89 -25.53
N THR A 124 -2.63 -23.14 -25.33
CA THR A 124 -1.79 -24.33 -25.25
C THR A 124 -0.89 -24.42 -26.50
N PRO A 125 0.43 -24.68 -26.35
CA PRO A 125 1.29 -24.94 -27.50
C PRO A 125 1.02 -26.35 -28.01
N GLY A 126 0.51 -26.46 -29.22
CA GLY A 126 0.41 -27.75 -29.90
C GLY A 126 -0.77 -27.81 -30.85
N GLU A 127 -0.63 -27.19 -32.03
CA GLU A 127 -1.22 -27.71 -33.27
C GLU A 127 -0.57 -27.02 -34.47
N ALA A 128 -0.11 -27.87 -35.38
CA ALA A 128 0.69 -27.54 -36.54
C ALA A 128 -0.05 -26.62 -37.52
N ASN A 129 0.69 -25.70 -38.14
CA ASN A 129 0.39 -25.27 -39.50
C ASN A 129 1.69 -25.35 -40.29
N GLU A 130 1.79 -26.45 -41.04
CA GLU A 130 2.49 -26.50 -42.33
C GLU A 130 2.06 -25.28 -43.15
N ASP A 131 3.05 -24.51 -43.63
CA ASP A 131 2.99 -23.55 -44.73
C ASP A 131 3.73 -22.26 -44.38
N GLN A 132 5.06 -22.34 -44.40
CA GLN A 132 5.92 -21.22 -44.82
C GLN A 132 7.37 -21.67 -45.08
N GLU A 133 7.54 -22.75 -45.85
CA GLU A 133 8.84 -23.13 -46.39
C GLU A 133 8.96 -22.60 -47.82
N ALA A 134 9.32 -21.31 -47.98
CA ALA A 134 10.06 -20.80 -49.15
C ALA A 134 10.23 -19.28 -49.07
N ARG A 135 11.27 -18.81 -48.37
CA ARG A 135 12.00 -17.57 -48.73
C ARG A 135 13.34 -17.46 -48.01
N ARG A 136 14.30 -18.20 -48.56
CA ARG A 136 15.67 -17.77 -48.90
C ARG A 136 16.41 -16.86 -47.90
N LYS A 137 17.38 -17.52 -47.25
CA LYS A 137 18.85 -17.30 -47.32
C LYS A 137 19.45 -16.02 -46.71
N GLY A 138 20.40 -16.29 -45.81
CA GLY A 138 21.45 -15.41 -45.29
C GLY A 138 21.41 -15.50 -43.76
N LEU A 139 22.39 -15.98 -43.02
CA LEU A 139 23.83 -15.98 -43.24
C LEU A 139 24.44 -16.93 -42.20
N THR A 140 25.42 -17.69 -42.65
CA THR A 140 26.39 -18.55 -41.97
C THR A 140 26.56 -18.38 -40.45
N LEU A 141 26.38 -19.47 -39.68
CA LEU A 141 27.00 -19.64 -38.37
C LEU A 141 27.64 -21.03 -38.26
N ILE A 142 28.85 -21.01 -37.72
CA ILE A 142 29.87 -22.06 -37.63
C ILE A 142 29.44 -23.14 -36.62
N PRO A 143 29.74 -24.44 -36.85
CA PRO A 143 29.57 -25.49 -35.85
C PRO A 143 30.82 -25.63 -34.96
N GLY A 144 30.60 -25.82 -33.67
CA GLY A 144 31.64 -26.14 -32.68
C GLY A 144 31.00 -26.09 -31.28
N ASP A 145 30.44 -27.17 -30.76
CA ASP A 145 31.11 -28.35 -30.20
C ASP A 145 31.45 -28.16 -28.71
N GLN A 146 31.08 -29.18 -27.92
CA GLN A 146 31.39 -29.47 -26.50
C GLN A 146 30.63 -28.59 -25.49
N GLY A 147 29.83 -29.11 -24.55
CA GLY A 147 29.93 -30.38 -23.81
C GLY A 147 30.13 -30.03 -22.34
N GLU A 148 29.42 -30.73 -21.43
CA GLU A 148 29.70 -30.83 -19.99
C GLU A 148 29.31 -29.55 -19.17
N ASP A 149 28.71 -29.57 -17.98
CA ASP A 149 28.43 -30.61 -16.99
C ASP A 149 27.24 -30.18 -16.12
N LEU A 150 26.50 -31.16 -15.61
CA LEU A 150 25.56 -30.99 -14.50
C LEU A 150 26.38 -30.79 -13.21
N ALA A 151 26.34 -29.58 -12.66
CA ALA A 151 26.78 -29.33 -11.29
C ALA A 151 25.55 -29.04 -10.42
N GLU A 152 25.35 -29.92 -9.44
CA GLU A 152 24.40 -29.78 -8.35
C GLU A 152 24.81 -28.56 -7.49
N ASP A 153 23.99 -27.51 -7.48
CA ASP A 153 24.16 -26.41 -6.54
C ASP A 153 23.68 -26.88 -5.16
N GLU A 154 24.63 -27.32 -4.35
CA GLU A 154 24.47 -27.56 -2.92
C GLU A 154 24.09 -26.26 -2.20
N ASP A 155 23.03 -26.32 -1.39
CA ASP A 155 22.67 -25.26 -0.44
C ASP A 155 23.84 -24.95 0.51
N PRO A 156 24.22 -23.66 0.72
CA PRO A 156 25.27 -23.33 1.66
C PRO A 156 24.83 -23.67 3.11
N PRO A 157 25.73 -24.19 3.96
CA PRO A 157 25.40 -24.58 5.31
C PRO A 157 24.99 -23.36 6.15
N PHE A 158 23.87 -23.50 6.86
CA PHE A 158 23.45 -22.60 7.94
C PHE A 158 24.56 -22.51 9.00
N PRO A 159 24.95 -21.31 9.46
CA PRO A 159 25.80 -21.17 10.64
C PRO A 159 25.07 -21.67 11.90
N GLU A 160 25.67 -22.65 12.58
CA GLU A 160 25.18 -23.37 13.77
C GLU A 160 25.20 -22.55 15.10
N ASP A 161 25.31 -21.23 15.06
CA ASP A 161 25.60 -20.39 16.24
C ASP A 161 24.47 -19.42 16.66
N TRP A 162 23.22 -19.71 16.28
CA TRP A 162 22.07 -18.87 16.64
C TRP A 162 21.46 -19.11 18.04
N GLU A 163 21.93 -20.12 18.80
CA GLU A 163 21.42 -20.39 20.15
C GLU A 163 22.07 -19.55 21.26
N GLU A 164 23.17 -18.82 21.01
CA GLU A 164 23.87 -18.03 22.05
C GLU A 164 23.49 -16.53 22.11
N ARG A 165 22.59 -16.05 21.24
CA ARG A 165 22.12 -14.64 21.26
C ARG A 165 20.72 -14.43 21.85
N GLY A 166 20.12 -15.48 22.42
CA GLY A 166 18.77 -15.45 23.03
C GLY A 166 18.68 -14.91 24.46
N ALA A 167 19.73 -14.34 25.06
CA ALA A 167 19.79 -14.11 26.52
C ALA A 167 19.94 -12.65 27.00
N ALA A 168 19.67 -11.62 26.18
CA ALA A 168 19.93 -10.23 26.59
C ALA A 168 18.83 -9.19 26.30
N TYR A 169 17.55 -9.57 26.26
CA TYR A 169 16.47 -8.58 26.31
C TYR A 169 15.31 -9.02 27.20
N ARG A 170 15.53 -8.98 28.52
CA ARG A 170 14.46 -8.87 29.51
C ARG A 170 14.34 -7.38 29.88
N PRO A 171 13.27 -6.66 29.48
CA PRO A 171 13.04 -5.33 30.01
C PRO A 171 12.78 -5.44 31.52
N LYS A 172 13.57 -4.70 32.32
CA LYS A 172 13.33 -4.52 33.76
C LYS A 172 12.02 -3.74 33.90
N ILE A 173 11.00 -4.39 34.44
CA ILE A 173 9.84 -3.69 34.97
C ILE A 173 10.27 -3.20 36.35
N ASP A 174 10.58 -1.92 36.44
CA ASP A 174 10.81 -1.29 37.73
C ASP A 174 9.45 -1.16 38.44
N ASP A 175 9.29 -1.95 39.51
CA ASP A 175 8.23 -1.83 40.51
C ASP A 175 8.36 -0.47 41.22
N ALA A 176 7.83 0.58 40.61
CA ALA A 176 7.58 1.85 41.25
C ALA A 176 6.06 2.00 41.44
N GLY A 177 5.62 1.63 42.64
CA GLY A 177 4.24 1.79 43.08
C GLY A 177 3.74 3.22 42.91
N TYR A 178 2.67 3.38 42.14
CA TYR A 178 1.83 4.57 42.18
C TYR A 178 0.96 4.48 43.44
N THR A 179 1.37 5.19 44.49
CA THR A 179 0.44 5.63 45.53
C THR A 179 -0.40 6.77 44.97
N GLU A 180 -1.68 6.51 44.73
CA GLU A 180 -2.69 7.54 44.57
C GLU A 180 -2.83 8.30 45.89
N GLN A 181 -2.60 9.60 45.86
CA GLN A 181 -3.03 10.49 46.94
C GLN A 181 -3.95 11.55 46.29
N PRO A 182 -5.25 11.56 46.63
CA PRO A 182 -6.18 12.55 46.10
C PRO A 182 -5.93 13.91 46.75
N PRO A 183 -6.07 15.03 46.01
CA PRO A 183 -5.93 16.37 46.56
C PRO A 183 -7.19 16.77 47.37
N ASP A 184 -6.94 17.50 48.47
CA ASP A 184 -7.93 18.19 49.31
C ASP A 184 -8.61 19.38 48.60
#